data_AF-A0A2N3GX90-F1
#
_entry.id   AF-A0A2N3GX90-F1
#
_cell.length_a   1.000
_cell.length_b   1.000
_cell.length_c   1.000
_cell.angle_alpha   90.00
_cell.angle_beta   90.00
_cell.angle_gamma   90.00
#
_symmetry.space_group_name_H-M   'P 1'
#
loop_
_entity.id
_entity.type
_entity.pdbx_description
1 polymer ?
#
loop_
_entity_poly.entity_id
_entity_poly.type
_entity_poly.pdbx_seq_one_letter_code
_entity_poly.pdbx_strand_id
1 'polypeptide(L)' 'MPTLAESVVAILEPLVGQMVADTCVRATALSLGKSADELQGGDMPALESNVKRLLGPVAPRQTIDSIIAQIEGSIR' A
#
# COMPACT_ATOMS: atom_id res chain seq x y z
N MET A 1 -15.29 8.92 -0.97
CA MET A 1 -14.51 7.76 -0.52
C MET A 1 -13.04 8.16 -0.54
N PRO A 2 -12.24 7.74 0.44
CA PRO A 2 -10.81 7.99 0.41
C PRO A 2 -10.20 7.40 -0.86
N THR A 3 -9.16 8.04 -1.39
CA THR A 3 -8.34 7.50 -2.49
C THR A 3 -7.62 6.24 -2.03
N LEU A 4 -7.14 5.42 -2.97
CA LEU A 4 -6.35 4.25 -2.63
C LEU A 4 -5.11 4.65 -1.80
N ALA A 5 -4.44 5.73 -2.18
CA ALA A 5 -3.29 6.24 -1.44
C ALA A 5 -3.63 6.59 0.02
N GLU A 6 -4.73 7.30 0.26
CA GLU A 6 -5.19 7.66 1.61
C GLU A 6 -5.51 6.42 2.46
N SER A 7 -6.21 5.44 1.90
CA SER A 7 -6.51 4.17 2.59
C SER A 7 -5.24 3.42 2.96
N VAL A 8 -4.28 3.34 2.04
CA VAL A 8 -2.99 2.66 2.28
C VAL A 8 -2.22 3.33 3.41
N VAL A 9 -2.12 4.67 3.39
CA VAL A 9 -1.42 5.42 4.43
C VAL A 9 -2.10 5.22 5.79
N ALA A 10 -3.42 5.36 5.85
CA ALA A 10 -4.19 5.21 7.09
C ALA A 10 -4.04 3.81 7.72
N ILE A 11 -3.93 2.76 6.90
CA ILE A 11 -3.77 1.37 7.36
C ILE A 11 -2.32 1.07 7.76
N LEU A 12 -1.34 1.55 6.98
CA LEU A 12 0.07 1.24 7.20
C LEU A 12 0.71 2.09 8.29
N GLU A 13 0.38 3.38 8.38
CA GLU A 13 1.04 4.32 9.27
C GLU A 13 1.12 3.84 10.73
N PRO A 14 0.06 3.30 11.37
CA PRO A 14 0.14 2.82 12.75
C PRO A 14 1.10 1.64 12.95
N LEU A 15 1.43 0.92 11.88
CA LEU A 15 2.23 -0.29 11.90
C LEU A 15 3.70 -0.03 11.55
N VAL A 16 3.95 0.87 10.60
CA VAL A 16 5.29 1.09 10.02
C VAL A 16 5.75 2.56 10.07
N GLY A 17 4.89 3.46 10.52
CA GLY A 17 5.12 4.91 10.51
C GLY A 17 4.85 5.54 9.13
N GLN A 18 4.57 6.85 9.16
CA GLN A 18 4.16 7.63 7.99
C GLN A 18 5.15 7.53 6.82
N MET A 19 6.45 7.62 7.09
CA MET A 19 7.49 7.59 6.05
C MET A 19 7.47 6.27 5.24
N VAL A 20 7.28 5.13 5.89
CA VAL A 20 7.25 3.82 5.23
C VAL A 20 5.93 3.63 4.48
N ALA A 21 4.83 4.06 5.09
CA ALA A 21 3.51 4.06 4.45
C ALA A 21 3.52 4.86 3.13
N ASP A 22 4.02 6.09 3.17
CA ASP A 22 4.14 6.92 1.97
C ASP A 22 5.10 6.31 0.94
N THR A 23 6.16 5.64 1.40
CA THR A 23 7.12 4.98 0.50
C THR A 23 6.47 3.83 -0.26
N CYS A 24 5.56 3.08 0.37
CA CYS A 24 4.80 2.03 -0.31
C CYS A 24 3.89 2.61 -1.41
N VAL A 25 3.21 3.72 -1.11
CA VAL A 25 2.37 4.43 -2.09
C VAL A 25 3.20 4.99 -3.24
N ARG A 26 4.25 5.75 -2.93
CA ARG A 26 5.12 6.37 -3.95
C ARG A 26 5.84 5.35 -4.81
N ALA A 27 6.37 4.27 -4.24
CA ALA A 27 7.02 3.22 -5.00
C ALA A 27 6.05 2.56 -5.99
N THR A 28 4.79 2.37 -5.58
CA THR A 28 3.75 1.83 -6.43
C THR A 28 3.42 2.77 -7.58
N ALA A 29 3.12 4.03 -7.28
CA ALA A 29 2.86 5.07 -8.28
C ALA A 29 4.01 5.20 -9.30
N LEU A 30 5.26 5.28 -8.82
CA LEU A 30 6.45 5.34 -9.67
C LEU A 30 6.58 4.12 -10.58
N SER A 31 6.29 2.91 -10.08
CA SER A 31 6.37 1.68 -10.90
C SER A 31 5.34 1.63 -12.03
N LEU A 32 4.28 2.44 -11.93
CA LEU A 32 3.20 2.54 -12.92
C LEU A 32 3.28 3.80 -13.77
N GLY A 33 4.25 4.69 -13.54
CA GLY A 33 4.33 5.99 -14.20
C GLY A 33 3.20 6.96 -13.83
N LYS A 34 2.63 6.80 -12.62
CA LYS A 34 1.52 7.60 -12.09
C LYS A 34 1.98 8.51 -10.95
N SER A 35 1.17 9.50 -10.60
CA SER A 35 1.21 10.14 -9.28
C SER A 35 0.45 9.31 -8.23
N ALA A 36 0.66 9.61 -6.95
CA ALA A 36 0.04 8.86 -5.85
C ALA A 36 -1.49 9.01 -5.83
N ASP A 37 -2.00 10.19 -6.17
CA ASP A 37 -3.42 10.53 -6.24
C ASP A 37 -4.13 9.92 -7.45
N GLU A 38 -3.39 9.45 -8.45
CA GLU A 38 -3.91 8.71 -9.61
C GLU A 38 -4.09 7.21 -9.36
N LEU A 39 -3.68 6.71 -8.19
CA LEU A 39 -3.81 5.29 -7.83
C LEU A 39 -5.28 4.93 -7.60
N GLN A 40 -5.72 3.86 -8.26
CA GLN A 40 -7.09 3.35 -8.23
C GLN A 40 -7.11 1.88 -7.84
N GLY A 41 -8.28 1.32 -7.56
CA GLY A 41 -8.41 -0.08 -7.16
C GLY A 41 -7.83 -1.10 -8.16
N GLY A 42 -7.77 -0.76 -9.45
CA GLY A 42 -7.09 -1.58 -10.46
C GLY A 42 -5.57 -1.71 -10.28
N ASP A 43 -4.96 -0.84 -9.48
CA ASP A 43 -3.52 -0.82 -9.20
C ASP A 43 -3.12 -1.70 -7.98
N MET A 44 -4.10 -2.34 -7.33
CA MET A 44 -3.85 -3.21 -6.17
C MET A 44 -2.80 -4.29 -6.38
N PRO A 45 -2.73 -4.99 -7.54
CA PRO A 45 -1.66 -5.98 -7.76
C PRO A 45 -0.25 -5.38 -7.70
N ALA A 46 -0.07 -4.16 -8.20
CA ALA A 46 1.22 -3.46 -8.15
C ALA A 46 1.54 -2.98 -6.73
N LEU A 47 0.52 -2.53 -5.99
CA LEU A 47 0.66 -2.17 -4.59
C LEU A 47 1.09 -3.37 -3.75
N GLU A 48 0.39 -4.50 -3.88
CA GLU A 48 0.70 -5.74 -3.15
C GLU A 48 2.15 -6.17 -3.38
N SER A 49 2.60 -6.18 -4.64
CA SER A 49 3.97 -6.52 -5.00
C SER A 49 4.98 -5.60 -4.31
N ASN A 50 4.75 -4.29 -4.33
CA ASN A 50 5.63 -3.31 -3.68
C ASN A 50 5.63 -3.41 -2.17
N VAL A 51 4.46 -3.56 -1.53
CA VAL A 51 4.36 -3.73 -0.08
C VAL A 51 5.08 -5.01 0.36
N LYS A 52 4.88 -6.13 -0.34
CA LYS A 52 5.60 -7.39 -0.06
C LYS A 52 7.10 -7.24 -0.20
N ARG A 53 7.57 -6.54 -1.24
CA ARG A 53 8.99 -6.29 -1.47
C ARG A 53 9.60 -5.37 -0.39
N LEU A 54 8.89 -4.31 0.00
CA LEU A 54 9.40 -3.29 0.93
C LEU A 54 9.33 -3.75 2.39
N LEU A 55 8.24 -4.41 2.79
CA LEU A 55 8.01 -4.83 4.17
C LEU A 55 8.52 -6.25 4.44
N GLY A 56 8.72 -7.08 3.42
CA GLY A 56 9.18 -8.46 3.55
C GLY A 56 10.44 -8.66 4.42
N PRO A 57 11.45 -7.78 4.36
CA PRO A 57 12.62 -7.88 5.23
C PRO A 57 12.38 -7.61 6.72
N VAL A 58 11.27 -6.95 7.08
CA VAL A 58 11.02 -6.44 8.43
C VAL A 58 9.70 -6.91 9.06
N ALA A 59 8.83 -7.56 8.29
CA ALA A 59 7.51 -8.02 8.74
C ALA A 59 7.24 -9.48 8.30
N PRO A 60 6.57 -10.28 9.16
CA PRO A 60 6.12 -11.61 8.78
C PRO A 60 5.15 -11.57 7.59
N ARG A 61 5.25 -12.55 6.69
CA ARG A 61 4.40 -12.65 5.49
C ARG A 61 2.89 -12.61 5.82
N GLN A 62 2.47 -13.32 6.87
CA GLN A 62 1.08 -13.33 7.33
C GLN A 62 0.55 -11.94 7.72
N THR A 63 1.42 -11.08 8.28
CA THR A 63 1.08 -9.71 8.64
C THR A 63 0.89 -8.87 7.38
N ILE A 64 1.79 -9.02 6.41
CA ILE A 64 1.70 -8.33 5.13
C ILE A 64 0.42 -8.74 4.38
N ASP A 65 0.12 -10.04 4.30
CA ASP A 65 -1.08 -10.54 3.64
C ASP A 65 -2.37 -10.00 4.33
N SER A 66 -2.38 -9.91 5.66
CA SER A 66 -3.51 -9.33 6.43
C SER A 66 -3.68 -7.83 6.20
N ILE A 67 -2.59 -7.09 6.01
CA ILE A 67 -2.61 -5.67 5.67
C ILE A 67 -3.20 -5.46 4.27
N ILE A 68 -2.76 -6.26 3.30
CA ILE A 68 -3.26 -6.18 1.92
C ILE A 68 -4.77 -6.45 1.87
N ALA A 69 -5.25 -7.48 2.58
CA ALA A 69 -6.67 -7.77 2.66
C ALA A 69 -7.49 -6.61 3.27
N GLN A 70 -6.94 -5.90 4.27
CA GLN A 70 -7.60 -4.72 4.84
C GLN A 70 -7.67 -3.56 3.83
N ILE A 71 -6.59 -3.33 3.07
CA ILE A 71 -6.57 -2.29 2.02
C ILE A 71 -7.59 -2.64 0.93
N GLU A 72 -7.63 -3.88 0.44
CA GLU A 72 -8.61 -4.35 -0.55
C GLU A 72 -10.05 -4.20 -0.07
N GLY A 73 -10.32 -4.47 1.22
CA GLY A 73 -11.63 -4.29 1.84
C GLY A 73 -12.06 -2.82 1.94
N SER A 74 -11.11 -1.88 2.03
CA SER A 74 -11.40 -0.44 2.18
C SER A 74 -11.82 0.26 0.88
N ILE A 75 -11.57 -0.37 -0.27
CA ILE A 75 -11.82 0.20 -1.61
C ILE A 75 -13.02 -0.46 -2.33
N ARG A 76 -13.68 -1.43 -1.69
CA ARG A 76 -14.92 -2.05 -2.16
C ARG A 76 -16.13 -1.32 -1.59
#